data_AF-A0A537M6P7-F1
#
_entry.id   AF-A0A537M6P7-F1
#
_cell.length_a   1.000
_cell.length_b   1.000
_cell.length_c   1.000
_cell.angle_alpha   90.00
_cell.angle_beta   90.00
_cell.angle_gamma   90.00
#
_symmetry.space_group_name_H-M   'P 1'
#
loop_
_entity.id
_entity.type
_entity.pdbx_description
1 polymer ?
#
loop_
_entity_poly.entity_id
_entity_poly.type
_entity_poly.pdbx_seq_one_letter_code
_entity_poly.pdbx_strand_id
1 'polypeptide(L)'
;MLLWGAAAAALYLAAGAYVWTRIPVRLLYEGEAPPPPYRWVRPPANLPEPNQPPESGTGAIPLAPNGSQSASVLADDGQAAVIFRFGAIAPRAGATTVTVNIVPLDPATMSPPPPGLRVDGNAYRMEATYQGGAPISLAQPVTV
;
A
#
# COMPACT_ATOMS: atom_id res chain seq x y z
N MET A 1 -7.13 47.60 -6.46
CA MET A 1 -7.25 46.17 -6.82
C MET A 1 -5.89 45.45 -6.82
N LEU A 2 -4.81 46.01 -7.41
CA LEU A 2 -3.48 45.39 -7.40
C LEU A 2 -2.90 45.12 -5.99
N LEU A 3 -3.06 46.05 -5.05
CA LEU A 3 -2.57 45.90 -3.66
C LEU A 3 -3.21 44.70 -2.94
N TRP A 4 -4.50 44.48 -3.15
CA TRP A 4 -5.22 43.34 -2.57
C TRP A 4 -4.80 42.02 -3.23
N GLY A 5 -4.56 42.02 -4.54
CA GLY A 5 -4.02 40.85 -5.24
C GLY A 5 -2.61 40.49 -4.78
N ALA A 6 -1.74 41.49 -4.59
CA ALA A 6 -0.38 41.29 -4.08
C ALA A 6 -0.39 40.79 -2.63
N ALA A 7 -1.26 41.34 -1.78
CA ALA A 7 -1.41 40.90 -0.40
C ALA A 7 -1.92 39.44 -0.32
N ALA A 8 -2.93 39.09 -1.13
CA ALA A 8 -3.44 37.73 -1.21
C ALA A 8 -2.39 36.74 -1.71
N ALA A 9 -1.62 37.12 -2.75
CA ALA A 9 -0.53 36.29 -3.27
C ALA A 9 0.59 36.08 -2.23
N ALA A 10 0.98 37.14 -1.52
CA ALA A 10 1.99 37.05 -0.46
C ALA A 10 1.52 36.14 0.69
N LEU A 11 0.26 36.28 1.11
CA LEU A 11 -0.32 35.43 2.15
C LEU A 11 -0.38 33.96 1.72
N TYR A 12 -0.76 33.69 0.47
CA TYR A 12 -0.78 32.34 -0.09
C TYR A 12 0.61 31.70 -0.10
N LEU A 13 1.63 32.42 -0.54
CA LEU A 13 3.01 31.93 -0.56
C LEU A 13 3.56 31.68 0.85
N ALA A 14 3.26 32.57 1.80
CA ALA A 14 3.67 32.42 3.19
C ALA A 14 3.02 31.19 3.85
N ALA A 15 1.71 30.99 3.64
CA ALA A 15 1.00 29.80 4.11
C ALA A 15 1.56 28.53 3.46
N GLY A 16 1.82 28.57 2.15
CA GLY A 16 2.42 27.46 1.41
C GLY A 16 3.79 27.05 1.97
N ALA A 17 4.68 28.01 2.18
CA ALA A 17 6.01 27.77 2.75
C ALA A 17 5.95 27.23 4.19
N TYR A 18 5.04 27.77 5.01
CA TYR A 18 4.82 27.31 6.38
C TYR A 18 4.34 25.84 6.41
N VAL A 19 3.34 25.51 5.58
CA VAL A 19 2.78 24.15 5.51
C VAL A 19 3.77 23.16 4.90
N TRP A 20 4.51 23.56 3.87
CA TRP A 20 5.47 22.70 3.15
C TRP A 20 6.53 22.07 4.06
N THR A 21 7.00 22.83 5.06
CA THR A 21 8.02 22.36 6.01
C THR A 21 7.47 21.50 7.15
N ARG A 22 6.14 21.39 7.28
CA ARG A 22 5.46 20.79 8.44
C ARG A 22 4.63 19.57 8.10
N ILE A 23 4.21 19.42 6.84
CA ILE A 23 3.45 18.25 6.37
C ILE A 23 4.35 17.42 5.45
N PRO A 24 4.92 16.30 5.93
CA PRO A 24 5.91 15.51 5.19
C PRO A 24 5.32 14.71 4.02
N VAL A 25 3.99 14.65 3.88
CA VAL A 25 3.31 13.84 2.86
C VAL A 25 2.15 14.61 2.25
N ARG A 26 2.19 14.83 0.93
CA ARG A 26 1.04 15.27 0.14
C ARG A 26 0.49 14.05 -0.59
N LEU A 27 -0.52 13.42 -0.02
CA LEU A 27 -1.28 12.41 -0.76
C LEU A 27 -2.26 13.19 -1.64
N LEU A 28 -2.02 13.19 -2.96
CA LEU A 28 -3.07 13.52 -3.92
C LEU A 28 -4.09 12.37 -3.86
N TYR A 29 -5.10 12.51 -3.01
CA TYR A 29 -6.25 11.58 -2.95
C TYR A 29 -7.36 11.96 -3.93
N GLU A 30 -7.18 13.04 -4.68
CA GLU A 30 -8.15 13.50 -5.67
C GLU A 30 -7.96 12.66 -6.94
N GLY A 31 -8.42 11.42 -6.91
CA GLY A 31 -8.59 10.63 -8.12
C GLY A 31 -9.57 11.37 -9.03
N GLU A 32 -9.10 11.82 -10.19
CA GLU A 32 -9.90 12.52 -11.22
C GLU A 32 -11.04 11.65 -11.81
N ALA A 33 -11.14 10.38 -11.40
CA ALA A 33 -12.18 9.43 -11.78
C ALA A 33 -12.65 8.63 -10.56
N PRO A 34 -13.91 8.14 -10.56
CA PRO A 34 -14.36 7.18 -9.55
C PRO A 34 -13.41 5.99 -9.50
N PRO A 35 -13.04 5.50 -8.30
CA PRO A 35 -12.22 4.30 -8.20
C PRO A 35 -12.94 3.12 -8.90
N PRO A 36 -12.17 2.18 -9.48
CA PRO A 36 -12.77 0.99 -10.06
C PRO A 36 -13.61 0.24 -9.00
N PRO A 37 -14.67 -0.47 -9.42
CA PRO A 37 -15.48 -1.26 -8.49
C PRO A 37 -14.64 -2.27 -7.70
N TYR A 38 -14.99 -2.48 -6.44
CA TYR A 38 -14.33 -3.48 -5.60
C TYR A 38 -14.56 -4.89 -6.17
N ARG A 39 -13.47 -5.63 -6.35
CA ARG A 39 -13.42 -6.99 -6.88
C ARG A 39 -13.44 -7.99 -5.74
N TRP A 40 -14.55 -8.69 -5.56
CA TRP A 40 -14.77 -9.58 -4.41
C TRP A 40 -14.33 -11.01 -4.72
N VAL A 41 -13.65 -11.67 -3.77
CA VAL A 41 -13.52 -13.13 -3.79
C VAL A 41 -14.89 -13.78 -3.55
N ARG A 42 -15.65 -13.27 -2.58
CA ARG A 42 -17.04 -13.66 -2.32
C ARG A 42 -17.92 -12.40 -2.22
N PRO A 43 -18.65 -12.03 -3.29
CA PRO A 43 -19.45 -10.82 -3.29
C PRO A 43 -20.62 -10.92 -2.30
N PRO A 44 -21.00 -9.80 -1.64
CA PRO A 44 -22.26 -9.67 -0.92
C PRO A 44 -23.46 -10.04 -1.81
N ALA A 45 -24.47 -10.68 -1.24
CA ALA A 45 -25.65 -11.14 -2.00
C ALA A 45 -26.44 -10.00 -2.68
N ASN A 46 -26.31 -8.77 -2.19
CA ASN A 46 -26.96 -7.58 -2.73
C ASN A 46 -26.09 -6.80 -3.73
N LEU A 47 -24.91 -7.31 -4.10
CA LEU A 47 -24.06 -6.65 -5.09
C LEU A 47 -24.63 -6.92 -6.50
N PRO A 48 -24.98 -5.88 -7.29
CA PRO A 48 -25.40 -6.07 -8.67
C PRO A 48 -24.22 -6.55 -9.53
N GLU A 49 -24.44 -7.58 -10.35
CA GLU A 49 -23.46 -8.07 -11.34
C GLU A 49 -23.03 -6.93 -12.30
N PRO A 50 -21.76 -6.92 -12.77
CA PRO A 50 -20.79 -8.02 -12.72
C PRO A 50 -19.66 -7.85 -11.69
N ASN A 51 -19.44 -8.87 -10.85
CA ASN A 51 -18.24 -8.96 -10.01
C ASN A 51 -17.04 -9.47 -10.83
N GLN A 52 -15.88 -8.84 -10.69
CA GLN A 52 -14.61 -9.37 -11.19
C GLN A 52 -13.84 -10.01 -10.03
N PRO A 53 -13.07 -11.09 -10.26
CA PRO A 53 -12.19 -11.62 -9.24
C PRO A 53 -11.05 -10.63 -8.94
N PRO A 54 -10.58 -10.54 -7.68
CA PRO A 54 -9.43 -9.71 -7.33
C PRO A 54 -8.14 -10.23 -7.96
N GLU A 55 -7.22 -9.30 -8.21
CA GLU A 55 -5.94 -9.60 -8.86
C GLU A 55 -4.84 -9.85 -7.81
N SER A 56 -3.80 -10.57 -8.23
CA SER A 56 -2.58 -10.73 -7.44
C SER A 56 -1.65 -9.55 -7.67
N GLY A 57 -0.53 -9.50 -6.96
CA GLY A 57 0.52 -8.52 -7.18
C GLY A 57 1.90 -9.09 -6.89
N THR A 58 2.90 -8.65 -7.65
CA THR A 58 4.29 -9.05 -7.45
C THR A 58 5.22 -7.85 -7.55
N GLY A 59 6.15 -7.73 -6.62
CA GLY A 59 7.13 -6.64 -6.58
C GLY A 59 8.54 -7.12 -6.23
N ALA A 60 9.53 -6.39 -6.74
CA ALA A 60 10.93 -6.59 -6.40
C ALA A 60 11.46 -5.36 -5.64
N ILE A 61 12.05 -5.59 -4.46
CA ILE A 61 12.60 -4.54 -3.62
C ILE A 61 14.13 -4.66 -3.61
N PRO A 62 14.87 -3.64 -4.06
CA PRO A 62 16.32 -3.62 -3.96
C PRO A 62 16.78 -3.64 -2.50
N LEU A 63 17.80 -4.45 -2.22
CA LEU A 63 18.44 -4.57 -0.92
C LEU A 63 19.86 -4.00 -0.99
N ALA A 64 20.13 -3.00 -0.15
CA ALA A 64 21.44 -2.40 0.03
C ALA A 64 22.12 -2.95 1.29
N PRO A 65 23.42 -2.67 1.53
CA PRO A 65 24.12 -3.14 2.74
C PRO A 65 23.47 -2.70 4.06
N ASN A 66 22.67 -1.63 4.06
CA ASN A 66 21.91 -1.13 5.20
C ASN A 66 20.43 -1.55 5.22
N GLY A 67 20.02 -2.48 4.36
CA GLY A 67 18.64 -2.99 4.27
C GLY A 67 17.90 -2.55 3.02
N SER A 68 16.57 -2.67 3.04
CA SER A 68 15.73 -2.33 1.88
C SER A 68 15.67 -0.82 1.61
N GLN A 69 15.52 -0.46 0.33
CA GLN A 69 14.98 0.86 -0.02
C GLN A 69 13.51 0.97 0.38
N SER A 70 12.97 2.19 0.44
CA SER A 70 11.53 2.40 0.57
C SER A 70 10.82 1.87 -0.68
N ALA A 71 9.76 1.08 -0.49
CA ALA A 71 9.00 0.50 -1.59
C ALA A 71 7.54 0.23 -1.19
N SER A 72 6.66 0.26 -2.18
CA SER A 72 5.27 -0.19 -2.06
C SER A 72 5.04 -1.28 -3.10
N VAL A 73 4.49 -2.41 -2.68
CA VAL A 73 4.03 -3.48 -3.58
C VAL A 73 2.53 -3.56 -3.45
N LEU A 74 1.84 -3.55 -4.59
CA LEU A 74 0.38 -3.52 -4.67
C LEU A 74 -0.11 -4.76 -5.44
N ALA A 75 -1.32 -5.20 -5.15
CA ALA A 75 -2.10 -6.01 -6.09
C ALA A 75 -2.39 -5.19 -7.36
N ASP A 76 -2.49 -5.84 -8.51
CA ASP A 76 -2.65 -5.17 -9.81
C ASP A 76 -3.97 -4.39 -9.91
N ASP A 77 -4.99 -4.80 -9.14
CA ASP A 77 -6.26 -4.09 -8.99
C ASP A 77 -6.22 -2.95 -7.94
N GLY A 78 -5.10 -2.77 -7.26
CA GLY A 78 -4.87 -1.74 -6.24
C GLY A 78 -5.58 -1.96 -4.91
N GLN A 79 -6.23 -3.11 -4.68
CA GLN A 79 -7.07 -3.33 -3.49
C GLN A 79 -6.30 -3.75 -2.23
N ALA A 80 -5.05 -4.20 -2.41
CA ALA A 80 -4.15 -4.58 -1.32
C ALA A 80 -2.75 -4.06 -1.58
N ALA A 81 -2.05 -3.68 -0.52
CA ALA A 81 -0.69 -3.19 -0.61
C ALA A 81 0.12 -3.60 0.63
N VAL A 82 1.43 -3.69 0.45
CA VAL A 82 2.38 -3.69 1.57
C VAL A 82 3.42 -2.60 1.33
N ILE A 83 3.64 -1.79 2.36
CA ILE A 83 4.53 -0.62 2.30
C ILE A 83 5.71 -0.86 3.24
N PHE A 84 6.90 -0.82 2.64
CA PHE A 84 8.18 -0.97 3.31
C PHE A 84 8.84 0.40 3.40
N ARG A 85 9.18 0.82 4.62
CA ARG A 85 10.05 1.98 4.82
C ARG A 85 11.49 1.61 4.52
N PHE A 86 12.32 2.62 4.32
CA PHE A 86 13.77 2.45 4.26
C PHE A 86 14.28 1.65 5.46
N GLY A 87 15.06 0.60 5.21
CA GLY A 87 15.60 -0.29 6.22
C GLY A 87 14.59 -1.24 6.87
N ALA A 88 13.36 -1.37 6.36
CA ALA A 88 12.35 -2.26 6.93
C ALA A 88 12.75 -3.74 6.84
N ILE A 89 13.40 -4.15 5.74
CA ILE A 89 13.92 -5.50 5.56
C ILE A 89 15.42 -5.52 5.90
N ALA A 90 15.81 -6.43 6.79
CA ALA A 90 17.20 -6.59 7.19
C ALA A 90 18.08 -7.03 6.00
N PRO A 91 19.32 -6.53 5.89
CA PRO A 91 20.25 -6.99 4.88
C PRO A 91 20.62 -8.47 5.08
N ARG A 92 20.95 -9.18 4.00
CA ARG A 92 21.42 -10.57 4.03
C ARG A 92 22.61 -10.73 3.10
N ALA A 93 23.67 -11.38 3.58
CA ALA A 93 24.86 -11.63 2.78
C ALA A 93 24.52 -12.36 1.46
N GLY A 94 24.96 -11.79 0.34
CA GLY A 94 24.70 -12.32 -1.01
C GLY A 94 23.31 -12.02 -1.58
N ALA A 95 22.39 -11.41 -0.82
CA ALA A 95 21.09 -10.99 -1.33
C ALA A 95 21.11 -9.53 -1.78
N THR A 96 20.67 -9.26 -3.00
CA THR A 96 20.55 -7.90 -3.56
C THR A 96 19.10 -7.49 -3.85
N THR A 97 18.18 -8.46 -3.80
CA THR A 97 16.76 -8.25 -4.11
C THR A 97 15.89 -9.10 -3.19
N VAL A 98 14.71 -8.58 -2.87
CA VAL A 98 13.60 -9.29 -2.23
C VAL A 98 12.42 -9.35 -3.20
N THR A 99 11.79 -10.50 -3.32
CA THR A 99 10.53 -10.66 -4.06
C THR A 99 9.37 -10.69 -3.08
N VAL A 100 8.34 -9.90 -3.36
CA VAL A 100 7.10 -9.83 -2.60
C VAL A 100 5.95 -10.29 -3.49
N ASN A 101 5.11 -11.19 -3.01
CA ASN A 101 3.91 -11.65 -3.68
C ASN A 101 2.69 -11.37 -2.79
N ILE A 102 1.62 -10.87 -3.41
CA ILE A 102 0.31 -10.61 -2.80
C ILE A 102 -0.70 -11.49 -3.54
N VAL A 103 -1.35 -12.40 -2.82
CA VAL A 103 -2.28 -13.37 -3.41
C VAL A 103 -3.63 -13.29 -2.70
N PRO A 104 -4.75 -13.02 -3.41
CA PRO A 104 -6.07 -13.08 -2.83
C PRO A 104 -6.39 -14.48 -2.29
N LEU A 105 -7.05 -14.54 -1.14
CA LEU A 105 -7.52 -15.77 -0.50
C LEU A 105 -9.03 -15.71 -0.31
N ASP A 106 -9.67 -16.88 -0.28
CA ASP A 106 -11.06 -16.97 0.17
C ASP A 106 -11.14 -16.79 1.70
N PRO A 107 -11.78 -15.72 2.21
CA PRO A 107 -11.92 -15.51 3.64
C PRO A 107 -12.68 -16.63 4.37
N ALA A 108 -13.47 -17.46 3.68
CA ALA A 108 -14.21 -18.57 4.32
C ALA A 108 -13.29 -19.72 4.72
N THR A 109 -12.13 -19.81 4.09
CA THR A 109 -11.12 -20.82 4.39
C THR A 109 -10.19 -20.41 5.53
N MET A 110 -10.31 -19.16 6.00
CA MET A 110 -9.51 -18.61 7.08
C MET A 110 -10.12 -18.96 8.44
N SER A 111 -9.34 -18.76 9.51
CA SER A 111 -9.88 -18.86 10.88
C SER A 111 -11.05 -17.89 11.07
N PRO A 112 -12.11 -18.29 11.77
CA PRO A 112 -13.27 -17.44 11.97
C PRO A 112 -12.88 -16.16 12.72
N PRO A 113 -13.53 -15.02 12.42
CA PRO A 113 -13.32 -13.80 13.16
C PRO A 113 -13.77 -13.96 14.63
N PRO A 114 -13.29 -13.08 15.55
CA PRO A 114 -13.75 -13.08 16.93
C PRO A 114 -15.29 -13.03 17.04
N PRO A 115 -15.89 -13.58 18.12
CA PRO A 115 -17.34 -13.58 18.30
C PRO A 115 -17.94 -12.18 18.15
N GLY A 116 -19.02 -12.07 17.38
CA GLY A 116 -19.70 -10.80 17.09
C GLY A 116 -19.10 -10.01 15.92
N LEU A 117 -18.02 -10.48 15.29
CA LEU A 117 -17.43 -9.85 14.11
C LEU A 117 -17.65 -10.70 12.86
N ARG A 118 -17.59 -10.05 11.69
CA ARG A 118 -17.57 -10.70 10.37
C ARG A 118 -16.45 -10.12 9.54
N VAL A 119 -15.88 -10.92 8.63
CA VAL A 119 -14.98 -10.41 7.60
C VAL A 119 -15.85 -9.83 6.49
N ASP A 120 -15.68 -8.53 6.20
CA ASP A 120 -16.43 -7.79 5.19
C ASP A 120 -15.45 -7.25 4.13
N GLY A 121 -14.92 -8.18 3.32
CA GLY A 121 -13.88 -7.90 2.33
C GLY A 121 -13.08 -9.13 1.93
N ASN A 122 -12.03 -8.92 1.13
CA ASN A 122 -11.09 -9.97 0.74
C ASN A 122 -10.03 -10.23 1.81
N ALA A 123 -9.44 -11.42 1.80
CA ALA A 123 -8.23 -11.74 2.53
C ALA A 123 -7.07 -11.86 1.53
N TYR A 124 -5.84 -11.56 1.96
CA TYR A 124 -4.64 -11.67 1.12
C TYR A 124 -3.52 -12.37 1.88
N ARG A 125 -2.78 -13.24 1.19
CA ARG A 125 -1.48 -13.74 1.64
C ARG A 125 -0.40 -12.83 1.08
N MET A 126 0.41 -12.26 1.95
CA MET A 126 1.54 -11.42 1.58
C MET A 126 2.82 -12.12 2.02
N GLU A 127 3.65 -12.51 1.05
CA GLU A 127 4.89 -13.25 1.28
C GLU A 127 6.06 -12.49 0.69
N ALA A 128 7.15 -12.39 1.45
CA ALA A 128 8.37 -11.76 1.01
C ALA A 128 9.57 -12.69 1.24
N THR A 129 10.41 -12.86 0.22
CA THR A 129 11.58 -13.74 0.26
C THR A 129 12.80 -13.05 -0.31
N TYR A 130 13.98 -13.32 0.26
CA TYR A 130 15.25 -12.95 -0.36
C TYR A 130 15.44 -13.72 -1.66
N GLN A 131 16.31 -13.22 -2.54
CA GLN A 131 16.82 -14.00 -3.66
C GLN A 131 17.31 -15.39 -3.16
N GLY A 132 16.78 -16.46 -3.76
CA GLY A 132 16.99 -17.83 -3.29
C GLY A 132 15.84 -18.43 -2.47
N GLY A 133 14.76 -17.66 -2.21
CA GLY A 133 13.47 -18.17 -1.71
C GLY A 133 13.33 -18.26 -0.19
N ALA A 134 14.37 -17.88 0.57
CA ALA A 134 14.27 -17.87 2.02
C ALA A 134 13.45 -16.67 2.52
N PRO A 135 12.60 -16.82 3.56
CA PRO A 135 11.81 -15.73 4.12
C PRO A 135 12.67 -14.54 4.56
N ILE A 136 12.11 -13.33 4.42
CA ILE A 136 12.77 -12.12 4.90
C ILE A 136 12.78 -12.02 6.43
N SER A 137 13.74 -11.27 6.96
CA SER A 137 13.68 -10.78 8.34
C SER A 137 13.34 -9.29 8.33
N LEU A 138 12.34 -8.90 9.12
CA LEU A 138 11.98 -7.50 9.32
C LEU A 138 12.84 -6.90 10.43
N ALA A 139 13.50 -5.77 10.11
CA ALA A 139 14.19 -4.94 11.10
C ALA A 139 13.27 -3.84 11.65
N GLN A 140 12.19 -3.50 10.94
CA GLN A 140 11.17 -2.54 11.36
C GLN A 140 9.77 -3.02 10.96
N PRO A 141 8.70 -2.48 11.59
CA PRO A 141 7.34 -2.74 11.17
C PRO A 141 7.08 -2.31 9.72
N VAL A 142 6.20 -3.05 9.05
CA VAL A 142 5.66 -2.73 7.73
C VAL A 142 4.20 -2.33 7.85
N THR A 143 3.67 -1.64 6.85
CA THR A 143 2.24 -1.30 6.78
C THR A 143 1.57 -2.20 5.75
N VAL A 144 0.40 -2.73 6.12
CA VAL A 144 -0.50 -3.54 5.29
C VAL A 144 -1.91 -2.99 5.39
#